data_AF-A0A5C6D1Y7-F1
#
_entry.id   AF-A0A5C6D1Y7-F1
#
_cell.length_a   1.000
_cell.length_b   1.000
_cell.length_c   1.000
_cell.angle_alpha   90.00
_cell.angle_beta   90.00
_cell.angle_gamma   90.00
#
_symmetry.space_group_name_H-M   'P 1'
#
loop_
_entity.id
_entity.type
_entity.pdbx_description
1 polymer ?
#
loop_
_entity_poly.entity_id
_entity_poly.type
_entity_poly.pdbx_seq_one_letter_code
_entity_poly.pdbx_strand_id
1 'polypeptide(L)'
;MPDDIPVYFDTEEGAALFQGSDIKGHFWTLCRYFISEKFLTYCGVASGVTVLNSLGVDAPDEPQIYPYKMFTQDNLFTDEVLHHRRPLDVEKGGNSLEQLASILCCFDVKVEVYFVDSIDEELCRHLLVESLKSPNQRVIVDFNRQTLHQKGNGHFSPLSAYHSGEDRFLLMDVARYKLPPCWVKSAMLYHAMTDVDASSGKSRGFLVVEQQIPEIRDVFESSSSIKR
;
A
#
# COMPACT_ATOMS: atom_id res chain seq x y z
N MET A 1 -6.97 -24.72 -4.61
CA MET A 1 -7.10 -24.27 -6.00
C MET A 1 -5.77 -24.51 -6.70
N PRO A 2 -5.56 -25.65 -7.37
CA PRO A 2 -4.23 -26.05 -7.85
C PRO A 2 -3.73 -25.34 -9.11
N ASP A 3 -4.58 -24.56 -9.80
CA ASP A 3 -4.29 -24.07 -11.17
C ASP A 3 -4.25 -22.54 -11.32
N ASP A 4 -4.50 -21.77 -10.26
CA ASP A 4 -4.39 -20.31 -10.33
C ASP A 4 -2.95 -19.90 -10.05
N ILE A 5 -2.25 -19.35 -11.03
CA ILE A 5 -0.94 -18.72 -10.86
C ILE A 5 -1.05 -17.20 -11.05
N PRO A 6 -0.16 -16.40 -10.42
CA PRO A 6 -0.06 -14.98 -10.74
C PRO A 6 0.31 -14.78 -12.21
N VAL A 7 -0.38 -13.84 -12.88
CA VAL A 7 -0.05 -13.43 -14.26
C VAL A 7 0.81 -12.18 -14.18
N TYR A 8 2.07 -12.28 -14.58
CA TYR A 8 3.01 -11.17 -14.45
C TYR A 8 2.73 -10.04 -15.45
N PHE A 9 2.87 -8.80 -14.99
CA PHE A 9 2.51 -7.59 -15.72
C PHE A 9 3.36 -7.32 -16.97
N ASP A 10 4.58 -7.87 -17.02
CA ASP A 10 5.52 -7.76 -18.13
C ASP A 10 5.29 -8.79 -19.25
N THR A 11 4.18 -9.54 -19.19
CA THR A 11 3.73 -10.47 -20.23
C THR A 11 2.60 -9.87 -21.08
N GLU A 12 2.37 -10.40 -22.28
CA GLU A 12 1.24 -9.99 -23.12
C GLU A 12 -0.11 -10.20 -22.42
N GLU A 13 -0.27 -11.31 -21.71
CA GLU A 13 -1.47 -11.62 -20.93
C GLU A 13 -1.67 -10.61 -19.78
N GLY A 14 -0.61 -10.29 -19.03
CA GLY A 14 -0.67 -9.30 -17.96
C GLY A 14 -0.99 -7.88 -18.47
N ALA A 15 -0.47 -7.52 -19.64
CA ALA A 15 -0.81 -6.27 -20.31
C ALA A 15 -2.26 -6.26 -20.80
N ALA A 16 -2.76 -7.39 -21.34
CA ALA A 16 -4.16 -7.52 -21.76
C ALA A 16 -5.13 -7.41 -20.56
N LEU A 17 -4.80 -8.03 -19.42
CA LEU A 17 -5.54 -7.85 -18.16
C LEU A 17 -5.55 -6.37 -17.75
N PHE A 18 -4.42 -5.67 -17.84
CA PHE A 18 -4.41 -4.24 -17.57
C PHE A 18 -5.28 -3.45 -18.55
N GLN A 19 -5.30 -3.78 -19.84
CA GLN A 19 -6.18 -3.12 -20.81
C GLN A 19 -7.66 -3.39 -20.52
N GLY A 20 -8.03 -4.62 -20.14
CA GLY A 20 -9.41 -5.03 -19.85
C GLY A 20 -9.96 -4.65 -18.48
N SER A 21 -9.10 -4.30 -17.51
CA SER A 21 -9.54 -3.94 -16.16
C SER A 21 -10.46 -2.70 -16.13
N ASP A 22 -11.32 -2.63 -15.13
CA ASP A 22 -12.32 -1.57 -14.92
C ASP A 22 -11.92 -0.59 -13.83
N ILE A 23 -11.00 -0.96 -12.93
CA ILE A 23 -10.52 -0.11 -11.85
C ILE A 23 -8.99 0.02 -11.97
N LYS A 24 -8.50 1.20 -12.37
CA LYS A 24 -7.06 1.47 -12.61
C LYS A 24 -6.58 2.81 -12.06
N GLY A 25 -7.43 3.55 -11.34
CA GLY A 25 -7.17 4.95 -10.97
C GLY A 25 -5.86 5.12 -10.20
N HIS A 26 -5.57 4.19 -9.28
CA HIS A 26 -4.39 4.24 -8.42
C HIS A 26 -3.09 3.94 -9.15
N PHE A 27 -3.13 3.19 -10.26
CA PHE A 27 -1.93 2.78 -11.01
C PHE A 27 -1.09 4.00 -11.43
N TRP A 28 -1.72 5.04 -11.97
CA TRP A 28 -1.01 6.22 -12.48
C TRP A 28 -0.27 6.99 -11.39
N THR A 29 -0.88 7.11 -10.21
CA THR A 29 -0.27 7.79 -9.06
C THR A 29 0.78 6.91 -8.38
N LEU A 30 0.53 5.60 -8.25
CA LEU A 30 1.47 4.68 -7.62
C LEU A 30 2.71 4.46 -8.50
N CYS A 31 2.56 4.27 -9.82
CA CYS A 31 3.66 3.96 -10.71
C CYS A 31 4.72 5.07 -10.74
N ARG A 32 4.31 6.34 -10.57
CA ARG A 32 5.20 7.49 -10.45
C ARG A 32 6.15 7.38 -9.24
N TYR A 33 5.67 6.82 -8.13
CA TYR A 33 6.42 6.71 -6.86
C TYR A 33 6.86 5.29 -6.54
N PHE A 34 6.68 4.37 -7.48
CA PHE A 34 6.99 2.96 -7.27
C PHE A 34 8.50 2.77 -7.19
N ILE A 35 8.98 2.25 -6.06
CA ILE A 35 10.41 2.08 -5.75
C ILE A 35 10.72 0.63 -5.35
N SER A 36 12.01 0.29 -5.44
CA SER A 36 12.51 -0.98 -4.90
C SER A 36 12.72 -0.85 -3.39
N GLU A 37 12.38 -1.88 -2.61
CA GLU A 37 12.78 -1.94 -1.20
C GLU A 37 14.31 -1.85 -1.05
N LYS A 38 14.76 -1.03 -0.10
CA LYS A 38 16.19 -0.74 0.13
C LYS A 38 16.90 -1.92 0.79
N PHE A 39 16.19 -2.63 1.67
CA PHE A 39 16.63 -3.85 2.34
C PHE A 39 15.60 -4.95 2.11
N LEU A 40 16.00 -6.22 2.24
CA LEU A 40 15.10 -7.37 2.11
C LEU A 40 13.94 -7.38 3.12
N THR A 41 14.05 -6.58 4.19
CA THR A 41 13.06 -6.43 5.26
C THR A 41 12.28 -5.11 5.15
N TYR A 42 12.51 -4.31 4.11
CA TYR A 42 11.90 -2.97 3.95
C TYR A 42 10.66 -2.96 3.06
N CYS A 43 10.12 -4.10 2.65
CA CYS A 43 8.90 -4.17 1.84
C CYS A 43 7.76 -3.30 2.40
N GLY A 44 7.56 -3.30 3.73
CA GLY A 44 6.57 -2.43 4.38
C GLY A 44 6.91 -0.94 4.26
N VAL A 45 8.17 -0.56 4.48
CA VAL A 45 8.66 0.83 4.36
C VAL A 45 8.51 1.33 2.93
N ALA A 46 8.96 0.55 1.94
CA ALA A 46 8.85 0.87 0.52
C ALA A 46 7.38 1.01 0.08
N SER A 47 6.51 0.12 0.53
CA SER A 47 5.07 0.19 0.29
C SER A 47 4.46 1.45 0.91
N GLY A 48 4.83 1.76 2.15
CA GLY A 48 4.37 2.94 2.88
C GLY A 48 4.72 4.24 2.18
N VAL A 49 6.00 4.46 1.85
CA VAL A 49 6.43 5.70 1.16
C VAL A 49 5.85 5.81 -0.25
N THR A 50 5.66 4.70 -0.96
CA THR A 50 4.99 4.69 -2.26
C THR A 50 3.55 5.17 -2.12
N VAL A 51 2.83 4.67 -1.11
CA VAL A 51 1.44 5.04 -0.82
C VAL A 51 1.32 6.49 -0.38
N LEU A 52 2.12 6.93 0.60
CA LEU A 52 2.09 8.30 1.13
C LEU A 52 2.36 9.34 0.03
N ASN A 53 3.39 9.11 -0.79
CA ASN A 53 3.67 9.98 -1.93
C ASN A 53 2.53 9.96 -2.97
N SER A 54 1.95 8.79 -3.27
CA SER A 54 0.86 8.67 -4.24
C SER A 54 -0.44 9.33 -3.79
N LEU A 55 -0.60 9.55 -2.48
CA LEU A 55 -1.68 10.30 -1.86
C LEU A 55 -1.37 11.80 -1.78
N GLY A 56 -0.13 12.23 -2.03
CA GLY A 56 0.25 13.64 -1.90
C GLY A 56 0.23 14.15 -0.47
N VAL A 57 0.52 13.28 0.50
CA VAL A 57 0.73 13.66 1.92
C VAL A 57 1.97 14.55 2.01
N ASP A 58 1.96 15.57 2.89
CA ASP A 58 3.15 16.41 3.09
C ASP A 58 4.29 15.57 3.67
N ALA A 59 5.43 15.57 2.98
CA ALA A 59 6.57 14.76 3.35
C ALA A 59 7.51 15.52 4.29
N PRO A 60 8.38 14.81 5.03
CA PRO A 60 9.56 15.39 5.63
C PRO A 60 10.48 16.02 4.57
N ASP A 61 11.37 16.91 5.00
CA ASP A 61 12.37 17.49 4.12
C ASP A 61 13.31 16.41 3.58
N GLU A 62 13.63 16.49 2.29
CA GLU A 62 14.67 15.70 1.64
C GLU A 62 15.75 16.66 1.11
N PRO A 63 16.84 16.88 1.86
CA PRO A 63 17.86 17.88 1.51
C PRO A 63 18.42 17.74 0.09
N GLN A 64 18.41 16.52 -0.45
CA GLN A 64 18.95 16.20 -1.77
C GLN A 64 18.13 16.80 -2.92
N ILE A 65 16.85 17.14 -2.69
CA ILE A 65 15.94 17.66 -3.71
C ILE A 65 15.26 18.99 -3.31
N TYR A 66 15.77 19.68 -2.30
CA TYR A 66 15.24 20.98 -1.86
C TYR A 66 15.06 21.97 -3.04
N PRO A 67 13.95 22.75 -3.11
CA PRO A 67 12.88 22.90 -2.10
C PRO A 67 11.75 21.87 -2.24
N TYR A 68 11.89 20.86 -3.08
CA TYR A 68 10.89 19.81 -3.22
C TYR A 68 10.94 18.84 -2.03
N LYS A 69 9.81 18.22 -1.72
CA LYS A 69 9.67 17.23 -0.66
C LYS A 69 9.14 15.92 -1.24
N MET A 70 9.58 14.80 -0.69
CA MET A 70 9.12 13.46 -1.07
C MET A 70 9.46 12.48 0.06
N PHE A 71 8.56 11.55 0.37
CA PHE A 71 8.88 10.44 1.25
C PHE A 71 9.92 9.53 0.59
N THR A 72 10.95 9.19 1.35
CA THR A 72 12.00 8.23 1.01
C THR A 72 12.05 7.16 2.09
N GLN A 73 12.67 6.02 1.79
CA GLN A 73 12.83 4.95 2.79
C GLN A 73 13.75 5.35 3.94
N ASP A 74 14.45 6.49 3.83
CA ASP A 74 15.32 7.05 4.85
C ASP A 74 14.61 8.13 5.66
N ASN A 75 13.94 9.09 5.01
CA ASN A 75 13.29 10.20 5.72
C ASN A 75 11.93 9.83 6.33
N LEU A 76 11.38 8.63 6.07
CA LEU A 76 10.20 8.11 6.75
C LEU A 76 10.40 8.04 8.27
N PHE A 77 11.63 7.79 8.74
CA PHE A 77 11.94 7.63 10.15
C PHE A 77 12.16 8.97 10.85
N THR A 78 11.09 9.77 10.95
CA THR A 78 11.05 11.02 11.74
C THR A 78 11.17 10.73 13.24
N ASP A 79 11.41 11.77 14.05
CA ASP A 79 11.46 11.65 15.51
C ASP A 79 10.22 10.95 16.10
N GLU A 80 9.04 11.23 15.54
CA GLU A 80 7.82 10.56 15.97
C GLU A 80 7.80 9.08 15.59
N VAL A 81 8.15 8.74 14.34
CA VAL A 81 8.23 7.34 13.91
C VAL A 81 9.23 6.54 14.75
N LEU A 82 10.32 7.16 15.21
CA LEU A 82 11.32 6.51 16.06
C LEU A 82 10.76 6.06 17.42
N HIS A 83 9.68 6.67 17.93
CA HIS A 83 8.98 6.19 19.13
C HIS A 83 8.21 4.89 18.90
N HIS A 84 7.80 4.63 17.66
CA HIS A 84 7.00 3.46 17.27
C HIS A 84 7.88 2.33 16.74
N ARG A 85 8.81 2.65 15.84
CA ARG A 85 9.65 1.66 15.16
C ARG A 85 10.95 2.29 14.65
N ARG A 86 12.08 1.75 15.12
CA ARG A 86 13.41 2.21 14.68
C ARG A 86 13.85 1.50 13.39
N PRO A 87 14.65 2.15 12.52
CA PRO A 87 15.19 1.53 11.31
C PRO A 87 15.87 0.18 11.58
N LEU A 88 16.70 0.10 12.62
CA LEU A 88 17.42 -1.12 13.01
C LEU A 88 16.49 -2.28 13.41
N ASP A 89 15.30 -2.00 13.93
CA ASP A 89 14.35 -3.06 14.27
C ASP A 89 13.64 -3.57 13.01
N VAL A 90 13.32 -2.68 12.07
CA VAL A 90 12.81 -3.05 10.74
C VAL A 90 13.85 -3.87 9.98
N GLU A 91 15.11 -3.46 9.98
CA GLU A 91 16.19 -4.18 9.28
C GLU A 91 16.31 -5.63 9.77
N LYS A 92 16.13 -5.88 11.07
CA LYS A 92 16.25 -7.21 11.67
C LYS A 92 15.10 -8.17 11.37
N GLY A 93 13.88 -7.65 11.17
CA GLY A 93 12.70 -8.52 11.14
C GLY A 93 11.51 -8.03 10.32
N GLY A 94 11.65 -6.92 9.61
CA GLY A 94 10.55 -6.26 8.89
C GLY A 94 9.54 -5.62 9.85
N ASN A 95 8.29 -5.57 9.42
CA ASN A 95 7.17 -5.08 10.21
C ASN A 95 6.05 -6.13 10.22
N SER A 96 5.32 -6.26 11.32
CA SER A 96 3.97 -6.81 11.29
C SER A 96 2.98 -5.79 10.71
N LEU A 97 1.76 -6.23 10.38
CA LEU A 97 0.70 -5.37 9.86
C LEU A 97 0.43 -4.16 10.77
N GLU A 98 0.31 -4.38 12.08
CA GLU A 98 0.11 -3.32 13.09
C GLU A 98 1.32 -2.41 13.25
N GLN A 99 2.54 -2.94 13.14
CA GLN A 99 3.75 -2.11 13.20
C GLN A 99 3.85 -1.17 12.00
N LEU A 100 3.50 -1.64 10.80
CA LEU A 100 3.43 -0.77 9.62
C LEU A 100 2.32 0.27 9.77
N ALA A 101 1.14 -0.10 10.26
CA ALA A 101 0.07 0.85 10.53
C ALA A 101 0.49 1.93 11.53
N SER A 102 1.17 1.53 12.61
CA SER A 102 1.72 2.42 13.64
C SER A 102 2.68 3.47 13.07
N ILE A 103 3.56 3.08 12.13
CA ILE A 103 4.43 4.01 11.40
C ILE A 103 3.59 4.99 10.56
N LEU A 104 2.62 4.49 9.80
CA LEU A 104 1.83 5.31 8.88
C LEU A 104 0.93 6.32 9.61
N CYS A 105 0.40 5.96 10.78
CA CYS A 105 -0.39 6.85 11.64
C CYS A 105 0.39 8.05 12.19
N CYS A 106 1.73 8.10 12.01
CA CYS A 106 2.54 9.26 12.38
C CYS A 106 2.45 10.42 11.37
N PHE A 107 1.71 10.24 10.26
CA PHE A 107 1.52 11.22 9.19
C PHE A 107 0.04 11.59 9.03
N ASP A 108 -0.28 12.59 8.20
CA ASP A 108 -1.64 13.11 7.97
C ASP A 108 -2.53 12.15 7.15
N VAL A 109 -2.65 10.91 7.61
CA VAL A 109 -3.46 9.84 7.05
C VAL A 109 -4.22 9.11 8.16
N LYS A 110 -5.42 8.63 7.83
CA LYS A 110 -6.13 7.63 8.62
C LYS A 110 -5.74 6.24 8.11
N VAL A 111 -5.44 5.32 9.01
CA VAL A 111 -5.11 3.93 8.66
C VAL A 111 -6.11 3.00 9.32
N GLU A 112 -6.78 2.19 8.50
CA GLU A 112 -7.63 1.09 8.95
C GLU A 112 -6.90 -0.24 8.74
N VAL A 113 -6.89 -1.08 9.78
CA VAL A 113 -6.19 -2.37 9.78
C VAL A 113 -7.23 -3.48 9.68
N TYR A 114 -7.09 -4.34 8.67
CA TYR A 114 -7.95 -5.49 8.47
C TYR A 114 -7.13 -6.77 8.57
N PHE A 115 -7.42 -7.55 9.60
CA PHE A 115 -6.94 -8.92 9.75
C PHE A 115 -7.89 -9.89 9.04
N VAL A 116 -7.37 -10.75 8.17
CA VAL A 116 -8.24 -11.54 7.28
C VAL A 116 -8.91 -12.69 8.01
N ASP A 117 -8.40 -13.12 9.16
CA ASP A 117 -9.12 -14.08 10.03
C ASP A 117 -10.43 -13.52 10.62
N SER A 118 -10.65 -12.21 10.56
CA SER A 118 -11.82 -11.53 11.13
C SER A 118 -12.93 -11.24 10.11
N ILE A 119 -12.70 -11.49 8.83
CA ILE A 119 -13.63 -11.21 7.73
C ILE A 119 -13.63 -12.36 6.73
N ASP A 120 -14.73 -12.55 6.00
CA ASP A 120 -14.77 -13.54 4.91
C ASP A 120 -14.18 -13.00 3.60
N GLU A 121 -14.02 -13.90 2.63
CA GLU A 121 -13.45 -13.59 1.31
C GLU A 121 -14.28 -12.55 0.54
N GLU A 122 -15.61 -12.62 0.66
CA GLU A 122 -16.52 -11.71 -0.03
C GLU A 122 -16.38 -10.28 0.49
N LEU A 123 -16.39 -10.11 1.82
CA LEU A 123 -16.18 -8.83 2.48
C LEU A 123 -14.77 -8.29 2.22
N CYS A 124 -13.75 -9.15 2.26
CA CYS A 124 -12.38 -8.76 1.92
C CYS A 124 -12.30 -8.18 0.50
N ARG A 125 -12.81 -8.92 -0.50
CA ARG A 125 -12.85 -8.46 -1.89
C ARG A 125 -13.62 -7.15 -2.03
N HIS A 126 -14.77 -7.03 -1.37
CA HIS A 126 -15.57 -5.80 -1.40
C HIS A 126 -14.80 -4.59 -0.86
N LEU A 127 -14.17 -4.71 0.31
CA LEU A 127 -13.39 -3.63 0.93
C LEU A 127 -12.21 -3.20 0.06
N LEU A 128 -11.47 -4.16 -0.52
CA LEU A 128 -10.35 -3.88 -1.42
C LEU A 128 -10.82 -3.14 -2.67
N VAL A 129 -11.93 -3.59 -3.28
CA VAL A 129 -12.50 -2.97 -4.49
C VAL A 129 -13.00 -1.54 -4.22
N GLU A 130 -13.73 -1.32 -3.13
CA GLU A 130 -14.20 0.02 -2.78
C GLU A 130 -13.04 0.97 -2.46
N SER A 131 -12.01 0.47 -1.78
CA SER A 131 -10.79 1.24 -1.52
C SER A 131 -10.06 1.64 -2.81
N LEU A 132 -9.99 0.75 -3.80
CA LEU A 132 -9.38 1.03 -5.11
C LEU A 132 -10.19 2.02 -5.97
N LYS A 133 -11.48 2.20 -5.70
CA LYS A 133 -12.32 3.21 -6.35
C LYS A 133 -12.19 4.59 -5.73
N SER A 134 -11.86 4.65 -4.44
CA SER A 134 -11.70 5.93 -3.74
C SER A 134 -10.41 6.63 -4.17
N PRO A 135 -10.46 7.89 -4.63
CA PRO A 135 -9.24 8.61 -5.05
C PRO A 135 -8.30 8.92 -3.87
N ASN A 136 -8.85 9.04 -2.67
CA ASN A 136 -8.14 9.46 -1.45
C ASN A 136 -7.62 8.28 -0.61
N GLN A 137 -7.91 7.05 -1.02
CA GLN A 137 -7.46 5.84 -0.32
C GLN A 137 -6.40 5.10 -1.12
N ARG A 138 -5.56 4.32 -0.45
CA ARG A 138 -4.68 3.31 -1.04
C ARG A 138 -4.72 2.06 -0.20
N VAL A 139 -4.36 0.94 -0.81
CA VAL A 139 -4.28 -0.34 -0.13
C VAL A 139 -2.85 -0.86 -0.11
N ILE A 140 -2.40 -1.32 1.06
CA ILE A 140 -1.19 -2.12 1.22
C ILE A 140 -1.60 -3.50 1.74
N VAL A 141 -1.20 -4.57 1.06
CA VAL A 141 -1.45 -5.96 1.52
C VAL A 141 -0.20 -6.55 2.17
N ASP A 142 -0.37 -7.30 3.25
CA ASP A 142 0.58 -8.23 3.87
C ASP A 142 0.16 -9.65 3.51
N PHE A 143 0.99 -10.39 2.78
CA PHE A 143 0.62 -11.71 2.26
C PHE A 143 1.80 -12.68 2.29
N ASN A 144 1.51 -13.97 2.40
CA ASN A 144 2.51 -15.03 2.28
C ASN A 144 2.79 -15.35 0.80
N ARG A 145 4.04 -15.12 0.36
CA ARG A 145 4.50 -15.41 -1.00
C ARG A 145 4.34 -16.88 -1.42
N GLN A 146 4.39 -17.82 -0.49
CA GLN A 146 4.30 -19.24 -0.80
C GLN A 146 2.93 -19.60 -1.43
N THR A 147 1.86 -18.93 -0.99
CA THR A 147 0.52 -19.10 -1.56
C THR A 147 0.44 -18.63 -3.01
N LEU A 148 1.29 -17.69 -3.41
CA LEU A 148 1.42 -17.21 -4.79
C LEU A 148 2.47 -17.99 -5.61
N HIS A 149 2.97 -19.11 -5.07
CA HIS A 149 4.07 -19.90 -5.68
C HIS A 149 5.37 -19.09 -5.86
N GLN A 150 5.60 -18.10 -5.01
CA GLN A 150 6.79 -17.27 -5.02
C GLN A 150 7.75 -17.67 -3.89
N LYS A 151 9.05 -17.54 -4.12
CA LYS A 151 10.06 -17.76 -3.08
C LYS A 151 9.94 -16.71 -1.98
N GLY A 152 10.01 -17.09 -0.72
CA GLY A 152 9.96 -16.18 0.44
C GLY A 152 8.77 -16.46 1.34
N ASN A 153 8.56 -15.61 2.35
CA ASN A 153 7.48 -15.73 3.34
C ASN A 153 6.58 -14.48 3.24
N GLY A 154 6.22 -13.87 4.38
CA GLY A 154 5.45 -12.63 4.44
C GLY A 154 6.08 -11.48 3.63
N HIS A 155 5.26 -10.68 2.97
CA HIS A 155 5.66 -9.56 2.13
C HIS A 155 4.58 -8.47 2.09
N PHE A 156 5.00 -7.21 2.00
CA PHE A 156 4.10 -6.07 1.83
C PHE A 156 4.20 -5.50 0.42
N SER A 157 3.08 -5.17 -0.20
CA SER A 157 3.06 -4.39 -1.45
C SER A 157 1.72 -3.66 -1.67
N PRO A 158 1.70 -2.53 -2.39
CA PRO A 158 0.45 -1.85 -2.73
C PRO A 158 -0.38 -2.59 -3.78
N LEU A 159 -1.71 -2.42 -3.74
CA LEU A 159 -2.59 -2.74 -4.86
C LEU A 159 -2.84 -1.50 -5.70
N SER A 160 -2.97 -1.67 -7.02
CA SER A 160 -3.09 -0.53 -7.96
C SER A 160 -4.27 -0.60 -8.93
N ALA A 161 -4.80 -1.79 -9.17
CA ALA A 161 -5.89 -2.02 -10.10
C ALA A 161 -6.67 -3.28 -9.74
N TYR A 162 -7.89 -3.38 -10.28
CA TYR A 162 -8.73 -4.58 -10.19
C TYR A 162 -9.42 -4.81 -11.54
N HIS A 163 -9.47 -6.08 -11.95
CA HIS A 163 -10.17 -6.53 -13.14
C HIS A 163 -11.37 -7.37 -12.70
N SER A 164 -12.59 -6.82 -12.76
CA SER A 164 -13.80 -7.52 -12.32
C SER A 164 -14.14 -8.77 -13.14
N GLY A 165 -13.96 -8.72 -14.46
CA GLY A 165 -14.24 -9.88 -15.33
C GLY A 165 -13.37 -11.11 -15.06
N GLU A 166 -12.13 -10.90 -14.58
CA GLU A 166 -11.19 -11.96 -14.25
C GLU A 166 -10.99 -12.11 -12.74
N ASP A 167 -11.65 -11.31 -11.91
CA ASP A 167 -11.50 -11.27 -10.45
C ASP A 167 -10.03 -11.26 -9.99
N ARG A 168 -9.23 -10.33 -10.54
CA ARG A 168 -7.79 -10.19 -10.23
C ARG A 168 -7.44 -8.80 -9.75
N PHE A 169 -6.56 -8.71 -8.74
CA PHE A 169 -5.92 -7.47 -8.30
C PHE A 169 -4.52 -7.35 -8.87
N LEU A 170 -4.11 -6.14 -9.25
CA LEU A 170 -2.74 -5.83 -9.67
C LEU A 170 -1.90 -5.45 -8.45
N LEU A 171 -1.02 -6.35 -8.04
CA LEU A 171 -0.08 -6.23 -6.94
C LEU A 171 1.24 -5.60 -7.43
N MET A 172 1.59 -4.44 -6.88
CA MET A 172 2.79 -3.67 -7.24
C MET A 172 3.98 -4.08 -6.37
N ASP A 173 4.62 -5.20 -6.71
CA ASP A 173 5.67 -5.81 -5.88
C ASP A 173 6.91 -4.91 -5.71
N VAL A 174 7.12 -4.39 -4.49
CA VAL A 174 8.27 -3.52 -4.17
C VAL A 174 9.61 -4.26 -4.15
N ALA A 175 9.64 -5.59 -4.19
CA ALA A 175 10.86 -6.37 -4.43
C ALA A 175 11.18 -6.45 -5.93
N ARG A 176 11.26 -5.28 -6.60
CA ARG A 176 11.32 -5.15 -8.07
C ARG A 176 12.54 -5.81 -8.72
N TYR A 177 13.60 -6.03 -7.95
CA TYR A 177 14.79 -6.76 -8.38
C TYR A 177 14.55 -8.28 -8.48
N LYS A 178 13.42 -8.77 -7.97
CA LYS A 178 13.09 -10.18 -7.87
C LYS A 178 11.90 -10.56 -8.75
N LEU A 179 10.83 -9.77 -8.74
CA LEU A 179 9.59 -10.04 -9.46
C LEU A 179 8.99 -8.75 -10.04
N PRO A 180 8.40 -8.80 -11.25
CA PRO A 180 7.57 -7.72 -11.74
C PRO A 180 6.23 -7.68 -10.99
N PRO A 181 5.47 -6.58 -11.09
CA PRO A 181 4.07 -6.57 -10.66
C PRO A 181 3.29 -7.75 -11.25
N CYS A 182 2.25 -8.22 -10.56
CA CYS A 182 1.47 -9.37 -11.03
C CYS A 182 -0.01 -9.24 -10.71
N TRP A 183 -0.82 -9.86 -11.54
CA TRP A 183 -2.26 -10.03 -11.35
C TRP A 183 -2.54 -11.30 -10.56
N VAL A 184 -3.15 -11.13 -9.39
CA VAL A 184 -3.45 -12.22 -8.45
C VAL A 184 -4.97 -12.35 -8.31
N LYS A 185 -5.52 -13.57 -8.44
CA LYS A 185 -6.95 -13.82 -8.21
C LYS A 185 -7.35 -13.39 -6.79
N SER A 186 -8.56 -12.83 -6.62
CA SER A 186 -9.04 -12.40 -5.30
C SER A 186 -8.98 -13.51 -4.25
N ALA A 187 -9.47 -14.71 -4.60
CA ALA A 187 -9.41 -15.88 -3.72
C ALA A 187 -7.98 -16.27 -3.30
N MET A 188 -7.03 -16.24 -4.24
CA MET A 188 -5.63 -16.52 -3.96
C MET A 188 -5.03 -15.45 -3.03
N LEU A 189 -5.31 -14.17 -3.27
CA LEU A 189 -4.83 -13.09 -2.43
C LEU A 189 -5.40 -13.18 -1.01
N TYR A 190 -6.70 -13.47 -0.87
CA TYR A 190 -7.34 -13.74 0.41
C TYR A 190 -6.64 -14.87 1.16
N HIS A 191 -6.46 -16.04 0.52
CA HIS A 191 -5.74 -17.15 1.13
C HIS A 191 -4.30 -16.79 1.52
N ALA A 192 -3.60 -16.00 0.71
CA ALA A 192 -2.24 -15.54 1.03
C ALA A 192 -2.19 -14.67 2.28
N MET A 193 -3.28 -13.95 2.59
CA MET A 193 -3.41 -13.14 3.79
C MET A 193 -3.91 -13.91 5.02
N THR A 194 -4.46 -15.12 4.86
CA THR A 194 -4.89 -15.96 6.00
C THR A 194 -3.74 -16.61 6.78
N ASP A 195 -2.52 -16.59 6.23
CA ASP A 195 -1.31 -17.08 6.92
C ASP A 195 -1.09 -16.34 8.24
N VAL A 196 -0.65 -17.05 9.28
CA VAL A 196 -0.34 -16.43 10.58
C VAL A 196 1.08 -15.88 10.55
N ASP A 197 1.21 -14.59 10.82
CA ASP A 197 2.50 -13.96 11.03
C ASP A 197 3.08 -14.39 12.38
N ALA A 198 4.14 -15.20 12.35
CA ALA A 198 4.82 -15.68 13.55
C ALA A 198 5.35 -14.55 14.45
N SER A 199 5.61 -13.35 13.91
CA SER A 199 6.11 -12.22 14.71
C SER A 199 5.04 -11.57 15.59
N SER A 200 3.78 -11.62 15.17
CA SER A 200 2.64 -10.98 15.85
C SER A 200 1.64 -11.99 16.44
N GLY A 201 1.66 -13.24 15.98
CA GLY A 201 0.69 -14.27 16.37
C GLY A 201 -0.71 -14.05 15.81
N LYS A 202 -0.88 -13.14 14.85
CA LYS A 202 -2.15 -12.82 14.18
C LYS A 202 -2.09 -13.23 12.70
N SER A 203 -3.25 -13.36 12.06
CA SER A 203 -3.27 -13.45 10.59
C SER A 203 -2.62 -12.21 9.96
N ARG A 204 -2.30 -12.31 8.67
CA ARG A 204 -1.94 -11.14 7.86
C ARG A 204 -3.20 -10.40 7.42
N GLY A 205 -3.06 -9.51 6.46
CA GLY A 205 -4.19 -8.80 5.87
C GLY A 205 -3.80 -7.55 5.14
N PHE A 206 -4.54 -6.48 5.34
CA PHE A 206 -4.33 -5.27 4.56
C PHE A 206 -4.60 -4.01 5.37
N LEU A 207 -3.98 -2.93 4.89
CA LEU A 207 -4.17 -1.58 5.38
C LEU A 207 -4.94 -0.79 4.32
N VAL A 208 -5.99 -0.10 4.75
CA VAL A 208 -6.59 0.99 3.97
C VAL A 208 -6.02 2.29 4.52
N VAL A 209 -5.28 3.02 3.69
CA VAL A 209 -4.62 4.28 4.04
C VAL A 209 -5.37 5.40 3.34
N GLU A 210 -5.96 6.31 4.10
CA GLU A 210 -6.78 7.41 3.61
C GLU A 210 -6.13 8.76 3.92
N GLN A 211 -5.94 9.59 2.91
CA GLN A 211 -5.49 10.96 3.13
C GLN A 211 -6.55 11.76 3.87
N GLN A 212 -6.18 12.38 4.98
CA GLN A 212 -7.05 13.35 5.63
C GLN A 212 -6.97 14.68 4.88
N ILE A 213 -7.96 14.96 4.04
CA ILE A 213 -8.07 16.28 3.42
C ILE A 213 -8.50 17.26 4.52
N PRO A 214 -7.71 18.31 4.83
CA PRO A 214 -8.18 19.35 5.73
C PRO A 214 -9.44 19.97 5.13
N GLU A 215 -10.54 20.01 5.90
CA GLU A 215 -11.72 20.77 5.49
C GLU A 215 -11.26 22.20 5.15
N ILE A 216 -11.54 22.64 3.92
CA ILE A 216 -11.38 24.05 3.55
C ILE A 216 -12.37 24.82 4.42
N ARG A 217 -11.91 25.37 5.54
CA ARG A 217 -12.67 26.42 6.24
C ARG A 217 -12.72 27.61 5.29
N ASP A 218 -13.91 27.94 4.82
CA ASP A 218 -14.19 29.07 3.92
C ASP A 218 -13.39 30.31 4.31
N VAL A 219 -12.41 30.69 3.47
CA VAL A 219 -11.62 31.93 3.61
C VAL A 219 -12.40 33.15 3.06
N PHE A 220 -13.73 33.07 2.96
CA PHE A 220 -14.58 34.11 2.36
C PHE A 220 -15.38 34.96 3.36
N GLU A 221 -14.88 35.16 4.59
CA GLU A 221 -15.41 36.19 5.49
C GLU A 221 -14.33 37.17 5.94
N SER A 222 -13.94 38.11 5.06
CA SER A 222 -13.47 39.45 5.46
C SER A 222 -13.24 40.36 4.25
N SER A 223 -14.30 40.71 3.53
CA SER A 223 -14.25 41.85 2.60
C SER A 223 -15.58 42.61 2.53
N SER A 224 -16.14 42.96 3.68
CA SER A 224 -17.26 43.90 3.77
C SER A 224 -17.12 44.85 4.95
N SER A 225 -16.13 45.74 4.86
CA SER A 225 -16.11 46.98 5.65
C SER A 225 -15.34 48.08 4.89
N ILE A 226 -15.88 48.48 3.74
CA ILE A 226 -15.63 49.82 3.20
C ILE A 226 -16.73 50.71 3.78
N LYS A 227 -16.43 51.41 4.88
CA LYS A 227 -17.27 52.50 5.40
C LYS A 227 -17.09 53.72 4.49
N ARG A 228 -18.20 54.25 3.98
CA ARG A 228 -18.33 55.67 3.63
C ARG A 228 -18.74 56.45 4.87
#